data_AF-A5CLL7-F1
#
_entry.id   AF-A5CLL7-F1
#
_cell.length_a   1.000
_cell.length_b   1.000
_cell.length_c   1.000
_cell.angle_alpha   90.00
_cell.angle_beta   90.00
_cell.angle_gamma   90.00
#
_symmetry.space_group_name_H-M   'P 1'
#
loop_
_entity.id
_entity.type
_entity.pdbx_description
1 polymer ?
#
loop_
_entity_poly.entity_id
_entity_poly.type
_entity_poly.pdbx_seq_one_letter_code
_entity_poly.pdbx_strand_id
1 'polypeptide(L)'
;MLDSLTGSDEDSTADTEEDTQLVIDVYGAYETARSGARHAIEHRQPADAAACEMAPAKEWAVMNASWIGLFPVQGALCGAAETLLARGVTMDVVGPVPISPTGGWTDASHDRETAVHLVAEALYRNGDARDIDLLVAETLEGPGMSGDLRIRELVVEIIDVAGSAANSGRDDL
;
A
#
# COMPACT_ATOMS: atom_id res chain seq x y z
N MET A 1 50.87 41.76 18.07
CA MET A 1 49.68 42.03 17.24
C MET A 1 49.84 41.16 16.01
N LEU A 2 48.94 40.19 15.85
CA LEU A 2 48.94 39.17 14.81
C LEU A 2 48.17 39.71 13.62
N ASP A 3 48.84 39.95 12.50
CA ASP A 3 48.20 40.04 11.19
C ASP A 3 48.78 38.92 10.33
N SER A 4 48.02 37.84 10.18
CA SER A 4 48.26 36.80 9.17
C SER A 4 47.02 36.70 8.31
N LEU A 5 47.15 37.21 7.09
CA LEU A 5 46.27 37.01 5.96
C LEU A 5 46.46 35.57 5.46
N THR A 6 45.47 34.71 5.71
CA THR A 6 45.16 33.51 4.92
C THR A 6 43.67 33.63 4.67
N GLY A 7 43.22 34.03 3.47
CA GLY A 7 43.37 33.22 2.26
C GLY A 7 42.18 32.26 2.26
N SER A 8 41.04 32.72 1.75
CA SER A 8 39.81 31.97 1.61
C SER A 8 39.98 30.87 0.56
N ASP A 9 39.92 29.61 1.00
CA ASP A 9 39.63 28.46 0.15
C ASP A 9 38.24 27.95 0.53
N GLU A 10 37.22 28.52 -0.10
CA GLU A 10 35.95 27.82 -0.36
C GLU A 10 36.19 26.89 -1.57
N ASP A 11 36.35 25.60 -1.33
CA ASP A 11 36.05 24.48 -2.25
C ASP A 11 36.47 23.20 -1.51
N SER A 12 35.74 22.09 -1.46
CA SER A 12 34.55 21.64 -2.15
C SER A 12 33.91 20.62 -1.20
N THR A 13 32.60 20.68 -1.09
CA THR A 13 31.76 19.61 -0.57
C THR A 13 32.19 18.26 -1.15
N ALA A 14 32.54 17.33 -0.27
CA ALA A 14 32.22 15.93 -0.47
C ALA A 14 31.53 15.50 0.81
N ASP A 15 30.30 15.99 0.99
CA ASP A 15 29.27 15.13 1.55
C ASP A 15 29.38 13.84 0.73
N THR A 16 30.00 12.83 1.31
CA THR A 16 29.79 11.47 0.86
C THR A 16 28.31 11.22 1.08
N GLU A 17 27.51 11.60 0.06
CA GLU A 17 26.25 10.96 -0.25
C GLU A 17 26.59 9.48 -0.23
N GLU A 18 26.34 8.88 0.93
CA GLU A 18 26.40 7.46 1.13
C GLU A 18 25.33 6.94 0.18
N ASP A 19 25.80 6.55 -1.00
CA ASP A 19 25.05 6.00 -2.11
C ASP A 19 24.49 4.66 -1.60
N THR A 20 23.48 4.79 -0.74
CA THR A 20 22.90 3.70 0.02
C THR A 20 22.00 3.02 -0.99
N GLN A 21 22.59 2.14 -1.78
CA GLN A 21 21.88 1.33 -2.74
C GLN A 21 20.86 0.50 -1.95
N LEU A 22 19.62 0.99 -1.91
CA LEU A 22 18.52 0.35 -1.21
C LEU A 22 18.19 -0.94 -1.98
N VAL A 23 18.62 -2.07 -1.45
CA VAL A 23 18.26 -3.38 -1.97
C VAL A 23 16.89 -3.73 -1.41
N ILE A 24 15.86 -3.66 -2.24
CA ILE A 24 14.50 -4.06 -1.86
C ILE A 24 14.36 -5.56 -2.07
N ASP A 25 14.15 -6.31 -0.99
CA ASP A 25 13.70 -7.70 -1.06
C ASP A 25 12.24 -7.73 -1.50
N VAL A 26 12.04 -7.93 -2.80
CA VAL A 26 10.74 -7.93 -3.46
C VAL A 26 9.82 -9.02 -2.90
N TYR A 27 10.35 -10.22 -2.66
CA TYR A 27 9.58 -11.31 -2.07
C TYR A 27 9.26 -11.02 -0.59
N GLY A 28 10.24 -10.46 0.14
CA GLY A 28 10.05 -9.97 1.50
C GLY A 28 8.97 -8.90 1.60
N ALA A 29 8.87 -7.98 0.63
CA ALA A 29 7.85 -6.94 0.58
C ALA A 29 6.44 -7.53 0.40
N TYR A 30 6.29 -8.52 -0.48
CA TYR A 30 5.02 -9.26 -0.66
C TYR A 30 4.59 -9.98 0.64
N GLU A 31 5.45 -10.81 1.23
CA GLU A 31 5.09 -11.59 2.42
C GLU A 31 4.86 -10.70 3.65
N THR A 32 5.62 -9.60 3.78
CA THR A 32 5.43 -8.62 4.86
C THR A 32 4.07 -7.93 4.71
N ALA A 33 3.70 -7.47 3.51
CA ALA A 33 2.41 -6.85 3.28
C ALA A 33 1.25 -7.84 3.47
N ARG A 34 1.41 -9.09 3.02
CA ARG A 34 0.44 -10.16 3.23
C ARG A 34 0.21 -10.45 4.71
N SER A 35 1.28 -10.70 5.47
CA SER A 35 1.19 -10.96 6.91
C SER A 35 0.66 -9.75 7.66
N GLY A 36 1.11 -8.54 7.33
CA GLY A 36 0.67 -7.31 7.97
C GLY A 36 -0.80 -7.01 7.72
N ALA A 37 -1.30 -7.22 6.50
CA ALA A 37 -2.71 -7.01 6.18
C ALA A 37 -3.61 -7.98 6.96
N ARG A 38 -3.24 -9.27 7.01
CA ARG A 38 -3.97 -10.26 7.85
C ARG A 38 -4.01 -9.81 9.30
N HIS A 39 -2.85 -9.47 9.87
CA HIS A 39 -2.74 -9.04 11.25
C HIS A 39 -3.61 -7.81 11.52
N ALA A 40 -3.54 -6.80 10.67
CA ALA A 40 -4.30 -5.57 10.82
C ALA A 40 -5.82 -5.82 10.82
N ILE A 41 -6.31 -6.63 9.89
CA ILE A 41 -7.73 -6.99 9.79
C ILE A 41 -8.17 -7.86 10.97
N GLU A 42 -7.31 -8.80 11.39
CA GLU A 42 -7.58 -9.71 12.50
C GLU A 42 -7.69 -8.99 13.84
N HIS A 43 -6.78 -8.05 14.07
CA HIS A 43 -6.62 -7.35 15.33
C HIS A 43 -7.21 -5.94 15.34
N ARG A 44 -7.85 -5.51 14.24
CA ARG A 44 -8.42 -4.16 14.08
C ARG A 44 -7.38 -3.06 14.30
N GLN A 45 -6.17 -3.28 13.81
CA GLN A 45 -5.13 -2.27 13.82
C GLN A 45 -5.53 -1.13 12.85
N PRO A 46 -5.28 0.15 13.19
CA PRO A 46 -5.46 1.24 12.24
C PRO A 46 -4.63 1.00 10.96
N ALA A 47 -5.26 1.10 9.79
CA ALA A 47 -4.64 0.77 8.51
C ALA A 47 -3.36 1.58 8.22
N ASP A 48 -3.36 2.87 8.56
CA ASP A 48 -2.18 3.74 8.43
C ASP A 48 -1.00 3.27 9.30
N ALA A 49 -1.29 2.81 10.53
CA ALA A 49 -0.28 2.26 11.43
C ALA A 49 0.29 0.94 10.90
N ALA A 50 -0.57 0.05 10.38
CA ALA A 50 -0.14 -1.20 9.76
C ALA A 50 0.76 -0.94 8.54
N ALA A 51 0.40 0.01 7.67
CA ALA A 51 1.22 0.38 6.52
C ALA A 51 2.58 0.98 6.91
N CYS A 52 2.65 1.72 8.02
CA CYS A 52 3.92 2.24 8.55
C CYS A 52 4.82 1.13 9.11
N GLU A 53 4.25 0.06 9.65
CA GLU A 53 5.00 -1.11 10.15
C GLU A 53 5.51 -2.01 9.01
N MET A 54 4.83 -2.00 7.85
CA MET A 54 5.21 -2.80 6.69
C MET A 54 6.49 -2.29 6.00
N ALA A 55 6.67 -0.97 5.92
CA ALA A 55 7.88 -0.36 5.38
C ALA A 55 8.03 1.11 5.83
N PRO A 56 9.27 1.63 5.96
CA PRO A 56 9.54 3.03 6.20
C PRO A 56 9.22 3.92 4.98
N ALA A 57 8.99 5.20 5.21
CA ALA A 57 8.61 6.16 4.15
C ALA A 57 9.61 6.23 2.96
N LYS A 58 10.91 6.08 3.22
CA LYS A 58 11.94 6.05 2.17
C LYS A 58 11.79 4.82 1.26
N GLU A 59 11.41 3.67 1.81
CA GLU A 59 11.18 2.45 1.02
C GLU A 59 9.91 2.56 0.19
N TRP A 60 8.82 3.11 0.75
CA TRP A 60 7.62 3.42 -0.02
C TRP A 60 7.89 4.35 -1.21
N ALA A 61 8.68 5.41 -1.01
CA ALA A 61 9.06 6.31 -2.09
C ALA A 61 9.84 5.61 -3.21
N VAL A 62 10.76 4.70 -2.86
CA VAL A 62 11.50 3.91 -3.86
C VAL A 62 10.59 2.91 -4.58
N MET A 63 9.68 2.26 -3.86
CA MET A 63 8.69 1.35 -4.45
C MET A 63 7.77 2.06 -5.45
N ASN A 64 7.32 3.27 -5.11
CA ASN A 64 6.54 4.14 -6.01
C ASN A 64 7.32 4.50 -7.28
N ALA A 65 8.60 4.85 -7.13
CA ALA A 65 9.44 5.26 -8.26
C ALA A 65 9.82 4.09 -9.20
N SER A 66 9.85 2.85 -8.70
CA SER A 66 10.53 1.74 -9.38
C SER A 66 9.61 0.69 -10.01
N TRP A 67 8.29 0.90 -10.06
CA TRP A 67 7.28 -0.08 -10.54
C TRP A 67 7.28 -1.44 -9.80
N ILE A 68 8.19 -1.64 -8.84
CA ILE A 68 8.26 -2.80 -7.93
C ILE A 68 7.30 -2.66 -6.74
N GLY A 69 6.61 -1.53 -6.58
CA GLY A 69 5.63 -1.37 -5.52
C GLY A 69 4.34 -2.17 -5.72
N LEU A 70 4.19 -2.89 -6.84
CA LEU A 70 3.09 -3.82 -7.08
C LEU A 70 3.09 -4.99 -6.09
N PHE A 71 4.27 -5.43 -5.64
CA PHE A 71 4.41 -6.59 -4.75
C PHE A 71 3.77 -6.37 -3.35
N PRO A 72 3.99 -5.23 -2.67
CA PRO A 72 3.22 -4.89 -1.48
C PRO A 72 1.69 -4.89 -1.68
N VAL A 73 1.20 -4.38 -2.82
CA VAL A 73 -0.24 -4.36 -3.14
C VAL A 73 -0.78 -5.77 -3.29
N GLN A 74 -0.08 -6.63 -4.05
CA GLN A 74 -0.41 -8.05 -4.21
C GLN A 74 -0.44 -8.77 -2.85
N GLY A 75 0.57 -8.53 -2.03
CA GLY A 75 0.66 -9.10 -0.69
C GLY A 75 -0.53 -8.70 0.18
N ALA A 76 -0.80 -7.39 0.27
CA ALA A 76 -1.91 -6.86 1.05
C ALA A 76 -3.27 -7.42 0.59
N LEU A 77 -3.51 -7.52 -0.73
CA LEU A 77 -4.72 -8.12 -1.28
C LEU A 77 -4.83 -9.61 -0.98
N CYS A 78 -3.74 -10.37 -1.10
CA CYS A 78 -3.74 -11.79 -0.75
C CYS A 78 -4.09 -11.97 0.74
N GLY A 79 -3.44 -11.21 1.63
CA GLY A 79 -3.73 -11.24 3.06
C GLY A 79 -5.18 -10.87 3.37
N ALA A 80 -5.70 -9.83 2.74
CA ALA A 80 -7.09 -9.41 2.89
C ALA A 80 -8.07 -10.50 2.43
N ALA A 81 -7.90 -11.04 1.23
CA ALA A 81 -8.75 -12.08 0.67
C ALA A 81 -8.75 -13.34 1.56
N GLU A 82 -7.58 -13.79 2.00
CA GLU A 82 -7.46 -14.95 2.89
C GLU A 82 -8.18 -14.74 4.22
N THR A 83 -8.02 -13.58 4.86
CA THR A 83 -8.70 -13.28 6.12
C THR A 83 -10.22 -13.18 5.94
N LEU A 84 -10.69 -12.58 4.84
CA LEU A 84 -12.12 -12.47 4.53
C LEU A 84 -12.76 -13.82 4.22
N LEU A 85 -12.10 -14.65 3.39
CA LEU A 85 -12.53 -16.01 3.07
C LEU A 85 -12.56 -16.91 4.30
N ALA A 86 -11.55 -16.81 5.18
CA ALA A 86 -11.51 -17.55 6.44
C ALA A 86 -12.67 -17.17 7.38
N ARG A 87 -13.23 -15.96 7.23
CA ARG A 87 -14.41 -15.48 7.96
C ARG A 87 -15.73 -15.72 7.24
N GLY A 88 -15.71 -16.32 6.05
CA GLY A 88 -16.90 -16.53 5.23
C GLY A 88 -17.51 -15.25 4.69
N VAL A 89 -16.72 -14.17 4.57
CA VAL A 89 -17.18 -12.91 3.98
C VAL A 89 -17.22 -13.05 2.46
N THR A 90 -18.33 -12.65 1.88
CA THR A 90 -18.58 -12.69 0.43
C THR A 90 -18.43 -11.29 -0.18
N MET A 91 -18.20 -11.24 -1.50
CA MET A 91 -17.93 -9.98 -2.22
C MET A 91 -19.06 -8.94 -2.10
N ASP A 92 -20.30 -9.34 -1.87
CA ASP A 92 -21.45 -8.45 -1.70
C ASP A 92 -21.40 -7.64 -0.39
N VAL A 93 -20.62 -8.10 0.59
CA VAL A 93 -20.34 -7.36 1.84
C VAL A 93 -19.28 -6.27 1.62
N VAL A 94 -18.45 -6.43 0.58
CA VAL A 94 -17.48 -5.41 0.14
C VAL A 94 -18.23 -4.34 -0.64
N GLY A 95 -18.99 -3.53 0.10
CA GLY A 95 -19.92 -2.55 -0.46
C GLY A 95 -19.24 -1.24 -0.87
N PRO A 96 -19.86 -0.46 -1.78
CA PRO A 96 -19.46 0.90 -2.05
C PRO A 96 -19.72 1.75 -0.81
N VAL A 97 -18.65 2.19 -0.14
CA VAL A 97 -18.79 3.18 0.94
C VAL A 97 -19.16 4.52 0.33
N PRO A 98 -20.19 5.23 0.83
CA PRO A 98 -20.54 6.55 0.31
C PRO A 98 -19.38 7.53 0.46
N ILE A 99 -18.96 8.10 -0.66
CA ILE A 99 -17.92 9.12 -0.73
C ILE A 99 -18.50 10.40 -0.11
N SER A 100 -17.86 10.95 0.93
CA SER A 100 -18.21 12.27 1.44
C SER A 100 -17.72 13.34 0.44
N PRO A 101 -18.62 14.13 -0.20
CA PRO A 101 -18.25 15.02 -1.31
C PRO A 101 -17.72 16.37 -0.80
N THR A 102 -16.83 16.37 0.18
CA THR A 102 -16.29 17.61 0.76
C THR A 102 -14.76 17.60 0.77
N GLY A 103 -14.17 18.00 -0.35
CA GLY A 103 -12.77 18.48 -0.44
C GLY A 103 -11.90 17.71 -1.43
N GLY A 104 -11.27 18.44 -2.37
CA GLY A 104 -10.09 17.99 -3.14
C GLY A 104 -10.27 16.73 -3.99
N TRP A 105 -10.93 16.88 -5.13
CA TRP A 105 -11.58 15.81 -5.90
C TRP A 105 -10.68 14.89 -6.76
N THR A 106 -9.44 14.53 -6.38
CA THR A 106 -8.58 13.80 -7.35
C THR A 106 -7.84 12.54 -6.93
N ASP A 107 -7.65 12.18 -5.65
CA ASP A 107 -6.87 10.96 -5.33
C ASP A 107 -7.55 10.01 -4.34
N ALA A 108 -7.90 10.45 -3.13
CA ALA A 108 -8.34 9.51 -2.07
C ALA A 108 -9.65 8.76 -2.39
N SER A 109 -10.61 9.40 -3.07
CA SER A 109 -11.84 8.72 -3.50
C SER A 109 -11.57 7.69 -4.58
N HIS A 110 -10.61 7.97 -5.47
CA HIS A 110 -10.22 7.06 -6.53
C HIS A 110 -9.44 5.85 -5.97
N ASP A 111 -8.54 6.08 -5.01
CA ASP A 111 -7.80 5.02 -4.31
C ASP A 111 -8.75 4.07 -3.59
N ARG A 112 -9.77 4.62 -2.90
CA ARG A 112 -10.78 3.81 -2.22
C ARG A 112 -11.68 3.03 -3.17
N GLU A 113 -12.17 3.64 -4.25
CA GLU A 113 -12.94 2.93 -5.28
C GLU A 113 -12.13 1.78 -5.90
N THR A 114 -10.85 2.03 -6.16
CA THR A 114 -9.91 1.02 -6.67
C THR A 114 -9.72 -0.11 -5.66
N ALA A 115 -9.53 0.21 -4.37
CA ALA A 115 -9.40 -0.78 -3.31
C ALA A 115 -10.67 -1.64 -3.15
N VAL A 116 -11.87 -1.04 -3.20
CA VAL A 116 -13.15 -1.77 -3.19
C VAL A 116 -13.23 -2.74 -4.35
N HIS A 117 -12.92 -2.28 -5.56
CA HIS A 117 -12.92 -3.14 -6.74
C HIS A 117 -11.94 -4.31 -6.61
N LEU A 118 -10.69 -4.03 -6.21
CA LEU A 118 -9.64 -5.04 -6.06
C LEU A 118 -9.98 -6.08 -4.99
N VAL A 119 -10.50 -5.66 -3.83
CA VAL A 119 -10.88 -6.59 -2.75
C VAL A 119 -12.07 -7.45 -3.14
N ALA A 120 -13.09 -6.87 -3.78
CA ALA A 120 -14.27 -7.61 -4.24
C ALA A 120 -13.90 -8.64 -5.32
N GLU A 121 -13.06 -8.26 -6.28
CA GLU A 121 -12.60 -9.13 -7.36
C GLU A 121 -11.64 -10.22 -6.83
N ALA A 122 -10.77 -9.91 -5.87
CA ALA A 122 -9.93 -10.91 -5.20
C ALA A 122 -10.78 -11.97 -4.48
N LEU A 123 -11.90 -11.59 -3.86
CA LEU A 123 -12.86 -12.53 -3.29
C LEU A 123 -13.59 -13.35 -4.35
N TYR A 124 -14.02 -12.72 -5.45
CA TYR A 124 -14.67 -13.41 -6.57
C TYR A 124 -13.79 -14.52 -7.14
N ARG A 125 -12.47 -14.28 -7.22
CA ARG A 125 -11.45 -15.24 -7.65
C ARG A 125 -10.98 -16.20 -6.54
N ASN A 126 -11.66 -16.25 -5.39
CA ASN A 126 -11.34 -17.08 -4.22
C ASN A 126 -9.92 -16.88 -3.65
N GLY A 127 -9.32 -15.71 -3.84
CA GLY A 127 -8.00 -15.42 -3.30
C GLY A 127 -6.86 -16.25 -3.89
N ASP A 128 -7.01 -16.83 -5.09
CA ASP A 128 -5.91 -17.49 -5.80
C ASP A 128 -4.81 -16.44 -6.05
N ALA A 129 -3.64 -16.64 -5.44
CA ALA A 129 -2.51 -15.71 -5.52
C ALA A 129 -2.10 -15.42 -6.96
N ARG A 130 -2.19 -16.41 -7.87
CA ARG A 130 -1.88 -16.22 -9.29
C ARG A 130 -2.90 -15.30 -9.98
N ASP A 131 -4.16 -15.42 -9.60
CA ASP A 131 -5.24 -14.61 -10.14
C ASP A 131 -5.23 -13.19 -9.56
N ILE A 132 -4.77 -13.03 -8.30
CA ILE A 132 -4.49 -11.73 -7.68
C ILE A 132 -3.32 -11.05 -8.39
N ASP A 133 -2.23 -11.77 -8.69
CA ASP A 133 -1.10 -11.20 -9.42
C ASP A 133 -1.54 -10.66 -10.79
N LEU A 134 -2.35 -11.44 -11.51
CA LEU A 134 -2.92 -11.04 -12.80
C LEU A 134 -3.88 -9.84 -12.67
N LEU A 135 -4.76 -9.85 -11.66
CA LEU A 135 -5.67 -8.75 -11.36
C LEU A 135 -4.94 -7.44 -11.11
N VAL A 136 -3.91 -7.49 -10.27
CA VAL A 136 -3.12 -6.31 -9.90
C VAL A 136 -2.38 -5.76 -11.12
N ALA A 137 -1.79 -6.63 -11.94
CA ALA A 137 -1.16 -6.22 -13.19
C ALA A 137 -2.17 -5.58 -14.16
N GLU A 138 -3.32 -6.20 -14.41
CA GLU A 138 -4.37 -5.70 -15.32
C GLU A 138 -4.96 -4.35 -14.88
N THR A 139 -5.19 -4.20 -13.57
CA THR A 139 -5.78 -2.98 -13.00
C THR A 139 -4.78 -1.82 -13.06
N LEU A 140 -3.50 -2.09 -12.78
CA LEU A 140 -2.44 -1.07 -12.70
C LEU A 140 -1.81 -0.72 -14.06
N GLU A 141 -1.94 -1.58 -15.08
CA GLU A 141 -1.58 -1.28 -16.48
C GLU A 141 -2.67 -0.47 -17.23
N GLY A 142 -3.84 -0.26 -16.62
CA GLY A 142 -4.95 0.49 -17.21
C GLY A 142 -4.68 2.00 -17.40
N PRO A 143 -5.34 2.66 -18.37
CA PRO A 143 -5.21 4.10 -18.59
C PRO A 143 -5.86 4.87 -17.43
N GLY A 144 -5.05 5.28 -16.45
CA GLY A 144 -5.53 6.01 -15.27
C GLY A 144 -4.54 6.06 -14.10
N MET A 145 -3.65 5.08 -14.00
CA MET A 145 -2.64 5.00 -12.92
C MET A 145 -1.22 5.33 -13.41
N SER A 146 -1.10 6.22 -14.40
CA SER A 146 0.19 6.76 -14.88
C SER A 146 0.64 8.02 -14.11
N GLY A 147 -0.02 8.35 -12.99
CA GLY A 147 0.40 9.38 -12.05
C GLY A 147 0.84 8.73 -10.75
N ASP A 148 1.88 9.26 -10.11
CA ASP A 148 2.48 8.83 -8.81
C ASP A 148 1.63 7.80 -8.06
N LEU A 149 1.85 6.52 -8.38
CA LEU A 149 1.12 5.43 -7.76
C LEU A 149 1.49 5.43 -6.29
N ARG A 150 0.55 5.84 -5.46
CA ARG A 150 0.69 5.98 -4.02
C ARG A 150 0.45 4.62 -3.36
N ILE A 151 1.40 3.71 -3.55
CA ILE A 151 1.28 2.31 -3.13
C ILE A 151 0.91 2.18 -1.67
N ARG A 152 1.50 3.02 -0.80
CA ARG A 152 1.17 3.07 0.62
C ARG A 152 -0.31 3.37 0.83
N GLU A 153 -0.82 4.41 0.19
CA GLU A 153 -2.22 4.85 0.31
C GLU A 153 -3.19 3.77 -0.21
N LEU A 154 -2.86 3.11 -1.33
CA LEU A 154 -3.64 1.98 -1.83
C LEU A 154 -3.64 0.79 -0.85
N VAL A 155 -2.49 0.45 -0.25
CA VAL A 155 -2.40 -0.59 0.79
C VAL A 155 -3.25 -0.22 2.01
N VAL A 156 -3.24 1.05 2.43
CA VAL A 156 -4.09 1.55 3.53
C VAL A 156 -5.57 1.36 3.19
N GLU A 157 -6.01 1.75 2.00
CA GLU A 157 -7.40 1.59 1.58
C GLU A 157 -7.82 0.11 1.47
N ILE A 158 -6.95 -0.78 0.98
CA ILE A 158 -7.21 -2.22 0.96
C ILE A 158 -7.46 -2.76 2.37
N ILE A 159 -6.61 -2.40 3.34
CA ILE A 159 -6.75 -2.84 4.73
C ILE A 159 -8.02 -2.27 5.35
N ASP A 160 -8.34 -1.00 5.09
CA ASP A 160 -9.53 -0.35 5.66
C ASP A 160 -10.84 -0.92 5.09
N VAL A 161 -10.91 -1.14 3.77
CA VAL A 161 -12.07 -1.76 3.11
C VAL A 161 -12.26 -3.19 3.60
N ALA A 162 -11.21 -4.00 3.60
CA ALA A 162 -11.28 -5.39 4.07
C ALA A 162 -11.58 -5.45 5.58
N GLY A 163 -10.97 -4.57 6.37
CA GLY A 163 -11.25 -4.43 7.80
C GLY A 163 -12.72 -4.08 8.07
N SER A 164 -13.29 -3.16 7.30
CA SER A 164 -14.71 -2.81 7.39
C SER A 164 -15.59 -4.01 7.06
N ALA A 165 -15.39 -4.66 5.91
CA ALA A 165 -16.16 -5.83 5.47
C ALA A 165 -16.07 -6.99 6.47
N ALA A 166 -14.88 -7.24 7.04
CA ALA A 166 -14.65 -8.28 8.05
C ALA A 166 -15.37 -8.02 9.38
N ASN A 167 -15.85 -6.80 9.62
CA ASN A 167 -16.55 -6.40 10.84
C ASN A 167 -18.05 -6.16 10.61
N SER A 168 -18.49 -5.82 9.39
CA SER A 168 -19.91 -5.60 9.07
C SER A 168 -20.80 -6.82 9.36
N GLY A 169 -20.29 -8.05 9.22
CA GLY A 169 -21.03 -9.27 9.57
C GLY A 169 -21.08 -9.61 11.07
N ARG A 170 -20.39 -8.84 11.93
CA ARG A 170 -20.32 -9.09 13.39
C ARG A 170 -21.30 -8.27 14.21
N ASP A 171 -21.78 -7.15 13.70
CA ASP A 171 -22.72 -6.27 14.41
C ASP A 171 -24.18 -6.76 14.32
N ASP A 172 -24.45 -7.76 13.46
CA ASP A 172 -25.77 -8.39 13.27
C ASP A 172 -25.99 -9.67 14.12
N LEU A 173 -25.08 -9.99 15.07
CA LEU A 173 -25.15 -11.13 15.99
C LEU A 173 -25.24 -10.69 17.46
#